data_AF-A0A229SLY8-F1
#
_entry.id   AF-A0A229SLY8-F1
#
_cell.length_a   1.000
_cell.length_b   1.000
_cell.length_c   1.000
_cell.angle_alpha   90.00
_cell.angle_beta   90.00
_cell.angle_gamma   90.00
#
_symmetry.space_group_name_H-M   'P 1'
#
loop_
_entity.id
_entity.type
_entity.pdbx_description
1 polymer ?
#
loop_
_entity_poly.entity_id
_entity_poly.type
_entity_poly.pdbx_seq_one_letter_code
_entity_poly.pdbx_strand_id
1 'polypeptide(L)'
;MDREYLDEALSRLVKDAGFQPEGWTHIEVKEYRRLVQGAHAAKVDTDLRNMRLLRIEPHADDPAKARATLSSGRVIGLTFKSAGSHVVVVLELLPPETDNP
;
A
#
# COMPACT_ATOMS: atom_id res chain seq x y z
N MET A 1 -12.46 -3.83 -7.41
CA MET A 1 -11.83 -2.72 -6.67
C MET A 1 -11.08 -1.88 -7.67
N ASP A 2 -11.34 -0.58 -7.68
CA ASP A 2 -10.56 0.39 -8.45
C ASP A 2 -9.33 0.82 -7.66
N ARG A 3 -8.25 1.16 -8.36
CA ARG A 3 -6.95 1.52 -7.75
C ARG A 3 -6.58 2.92 -8.18
N GLU A 4 -6.42 3.79 -7.19
CA GLU A 4 -5.84 5.12 -7.38
C GLU A 4 -4.41 5.09 -6.86
N TYR A 5 -3.49 5.69 -7.62
CA TYR A 5 -2.10 5.84 -7.22
C TYR A 5 -1.84 7.34 -7.12
N LEU A 6 -1.38 7.80 -5.97
CA LEU A 6 -0.93 9.19 -5.81
C LEU A 6 0.49 9.40 -6.35
N ASP A 7 1.19 8.30 -6.67
CA ASP A 7 2.54 8.30 -7.21
C ASP A 7 2.59 7.48 -8.52
N GLU A 8 3.14 8.08 -9.57
CA GLU A 8 3.28 7.45 -10.89
C GLU A 8 4.23 6.25 -10.85
N ALA A 9 5.29 6.31 -10.04
CA ALA A 9 6.24 5.20 -9.89
C ALA A 9 5.55 3.98 -9.26
N LEU A 10 4.62 4.20 -8.31
CA LEU A 10 3.80 3.14 -7.72
C LEU A 10 2.84 2.51 -8.74
N SER A 11 2.19 3.34 -9.57
CA SER A 11 1.35 2.86 -10.68
C SER A 11 2.16 2.03 -11.68
N ARG A 12 3.36 2.50 -12.02
CA ARG A 12 4.26 1.83 -12.97
C ARG A 12 4.82 0.52 -12.43
N LEU A 13 5.15 0.45 -11.13
CA LEU A 13 5.63 -0.77 -10.45
C LEU A 13 4.67 -1.97 -10.61
N VAL A 14 3.37 -1.71 -10.72
CA VAL A 14 2.33 -2.74 -10.90
C VAL A 14 2.10 -3.08 -12.36
N LYS A 15 2.20 -2.09 -13.25
CA LYS A 15 1.93 -2.24 -14.69
C LYS A 15 3.11 -2.81 -15.47
N ASP A 16 4.34 -2.48 -15.05
CA ASP A 16 5.57 -2.87 -15.71
C ASP A 16 6.37 -3.82 -14.81
N ALA A 17 6.43 -5.08 -15.22
CA ALA A 17 7.10 -6.14 -14.47
C ALA A 17 8.62 -5.91 -14.36
N GLY A 18 9.23 -5.23 -15.32
CA GLY A 18 10.67 -4.94 -15.39
C GLY A 18 11.05 -3.58 -14.78
N PHE A 19 10.08 -2.73 -14.45
CA PHE A 19 10.34 -1.45 -13.81
C PHE A 19 10.75 -1.63 -12.36
N GLN A 20 11.88 -1.02 -12.01
CA GLN A 20 12.40 -0.91 -10.66
C GLN A 20 12.85 0.55 -10.44
N PRO A 21 12.21 1.27 -9.50
CA PRO A 21 12.63 2.63 -9.17
C PRO A 21 14.04 2.63 -8.59
N GLU A 22 14.74 3.76 -8.79
CA GLU A 22 16.06 3.97 -8.21
C GLU A 22 16.00 3.86 -6.68
N GLY A 23 16.96 3.15 -6.09
CA GLY A 23 17.03 2.90 -4.65
C GLY A 23 16.07 1.82 -4.12
N TRP A 24 15.20 1.23 -4.94
CA TRP A 24 14.35 0.10 -4.54
C TRP A 24 15.08 -1.22 -4.80
N THR A 25 14.90 -2.20 -3.90
CA THR A 25 15.47 -3.54 -4.10
C THR A 25 14.50 -4.46 -4.83
N HIS A 26 15.00 -5.52 -5.47
CA HIS A 26 14.13 -6.53 -6.11
C HIS A 26 13.18 -7.21 -5.10
N ILE A 27 13.61 -7.37 -3.85
CA ILE A 27 12.81 -7.95 -2.77
C ILE A 27 11.63 -7.01 -2.48
N GLU A 28 11.92 -5.73 -2.31
CA GLU A 28 10.95 -4.70 -2.01
C GLU A 28 9.92 -4.50 -3.12
N VAL A 29 10.35 -4.53 -4.39
CA VAL A 29 9.43 -4.51 -5.54
C VAL A 29 8.45 -5.69 -5.48
N LYS A 30 8.93 -6.89 -5.11
CA LYS A 30 8.06 -8.06 -4.94
C LYS A 30 7.13 -7.92 -3.76
N GLU A 31 7.59 -7.38 -2.63
CA GLU A 31 6.77 -7.11 -1.45
C GLU A 31 5.65 -6.11 -1.77
N TYR A 32 5.98 -5.01 -2.44
CA TYR A 32 5.01 -4.03 -2.88
C TYR A 32 3.95 -4.63 -3.83
N ARG A 33 4.37 -5.45 -4.80
CA ARG A 33 3.42 -6.13 -5.70
C ARG A 33 2.49 -7.07 -4.93
N ARG A 34 3.00 -7.80 -3.94
CA ARG A 34 2.18 -8.65 -3.06
C ARG A 34 1.21 -7.83 -2.22
N LEU A 35 1.65 -6.68 -1.70
CA LEU A 35 0.80 -5.74 -0.97
C LEU A 35 -0.37 -5.27 -1.85
N VAL A 36 -0.10 -4.82 -3.06
CA VAL A 36 -1.13 -4.37 -4.01
C VAL A 36 -2.11 -5.50 -4.36
N GLN A 37 -1.60 -6.72 -4.57
CA GLN A 37 -2.44 -7.89 -4.85
C GLN A 37 -3.32 -8.27 -3.64
N GLY A 38 -2.77 -8.21 -2.43
CA GLY A 38 -3.51 -8.41 -1.19
C GLY A 38 -4.61 -7.36 -1.02
N ALA A 39 -4.25 -6.09 -1.14
CA ALA A 39 -5.21 -4.98 -1.06
C ALA A 39 -6.33 -5.11 -2.11
N HIS A 40 -6.02 -5.61 -3.32
CA HIS A 40 -7.04 -5.87 -4.35
C HIS A 40 -7.97 -7.05 -4.02
N ALA A 41 -7.47 -8.07 -3.33
CA ALA A 41 -8.25 -9.24 -2.93
C ALA A 41 -9.17 -8.94 -1.74
N ALA A 42 -8.82 -7.96 -0.91
CA ALA A 42 -9.61 -7.55 0.24
C ALA A 42 -10.94 -6.94 -0.20
N LYS A 43 -12.05 -7.66 0.00
CA LYS A 43 -13.41 -7.17 -0.33
C LYS A 43 -14.00 -6.26 0.75
N VAL A 44 -13.42 -6.25 1.96
CA VAL A 44 -13.93 -5.55 3.15
C VAL A 44 -12.73 -5.09 4.00
N ASP A 45 -12.84 -3.97 4.72
CA ASP A 45 -11.83 -3.45 5.68
C ASP A 45 -11.26 -4.54 6.61
N THR A 46 -12.14 -5.46 7.03
CA THR A 46 -11.80 -6.55 7.94
C THR A 46 -10.83 -7.57 7.34
N ASP A 47 -10.80 -7.71 6.01
CA ASP A 47 -9.88 -8.60 5.30
C ASP A 47 -8.43 -8.06 5.39
N LEU A 48 -8.27 -6.74 5.33
CA LEU A 48 -6.98 -6.07 5.50
C LEU A 48 -6.44 -6.16 6.92
N ARG A 49 -7.32 -6.08 7.94
CA ARG A 49 -6.93 -6.32 9.35
C ARG A 49 -6.38 -7.73 9.58
N ASN A 50 -6.78 -8.70 8.75
CA ASN A 50 -6.28 -10.07 8.79
C ASN A 50 -4.99 -10.28 7.98
N MET A 51 -4.55 -9.30 7.17
CA MET A 51 -3.30 -9.35 6.41
C MET A 51 -2.05 -9.03 7.25
N ARG A 52 -1.92 -9.72 8.40
CA ARG A 52 -0.74 -9.69 9.29
C ARG A 52 0.57 -10.06 8.59
N LEU A 53 0.50 -10.73 7.43
CA LEU A 53 1.65 -11.14 6.60
C LEU A 53 2.45 -9.96 6.01
N LEU A 54 1.84 -8.77 5.92
CA LEU A 54 2.44 -7.60 5.26
C LEU A 54 2.78 -6.46 6.23
N ARG A 55 2.73 -6.71 7.55
CA ARG A 55 2.91 -5.68 8.59
C ARG A 55 2.05 -4.45 8.31
N ILE A 56 0.81 -4.68 7.87
CA ILE A 56 -0.15 -3.61 7.65
C ILE A 56 -0.68 -3.21 9.03
N GLU A 57 -0.43 -1.97 9.41
CA GLU A 57 -0.91 -1.38 10.65
C GLU A 57 -2.10 -0.47 10.33
N PRO A 58 -3.27 -0.67 10.95
CA PRO A 58 -4.38 0.26 10.80
C PRO A 58 -4.03 1.59 11.46
N HIS A 59 -4.51 2.69 10.89
CA HIS A 59 -4.38 4.00 11.53
C HIS A 59 -5.35 4.06 12.72
N ALA A 60 -4.87 4.51 13.89
CA ALA A 60 -5.67 4.52 15.11
C ALA A 60 -6.89 5.45 15.01
N ASP A 61 -6.68 6.64 14.42
CA ASP A 61 -7.71 7.68 14.34
C ASP A 61 -8.61 7.59 13.10
N ASP A 62 -8.20 6.86 12.07
CA ASP A 62 -8.92 6.79 10.79
C ASP A 62 -9.04 5.34 10.32
N PRO A 63 -10.22 4.72 10.47
CA PRO A 63 -10.43 3.34 10.06
C PRO A 63 -10.35 3.14 8.54
N ALA A 64 -10.42 4.21 7.76
CA ALA A 64 -10.23 4.15 6.31
C ALA A 64 -8.75 4.20 5.90
N LYS A 65 -7.81 4.29 6.85
CA LYS A 65 -6.38 4.37 6.57
C LYS A 65 -5.62 3.20 7.18
N ALA A 66 -4.64 2.74 6.44
CA ALA A 66 -3.65 1.78 6.91
C ALA A 66 -2.27 2.15 6.37
N ARG A 67 -1.23 1.64 7.02
CA ARG A 67 0.16 1.78 6.57
C ARG A 67 0.79 0.40 6.44
N ALA A 68 1.64 0.20 5.46
CA ALA A 68 2.39 -1.03 5.27
C ALA A 68 3.88 -0.71 5.20
N THR A 69 4.67 -1.32 6.08
CA THR A 69 6.12 -1.12 6.11
C THR A 69 6.80 -2.25 5.35
N LEU A 70 7.50 -1.90 4.26
CA LEU A 70 8.30 -2.82 3.47
C LEU A 70 9.58 -3.20 4.22
N SER A 71 10.26 -4.27 3.81
CA SER A 71 11.50 -4.73 4.45
C SER A 71 12.63 -3.71 4.47
N SER A 72 12.60 -2.74 3.55
CA SER A 72 13.51 -1.59 3.46
C SER A 72 13.26 -0.51 4.52
N GLY A 73 12.16 -0.58 5.26
CA GLY A 73 11.67 0.49 6.13
C GLY A 73 10.84 1.55 5.41
N ARG A 74 10.66 1.47 4.09
CA ARG A 74 9.73 2.35 3.36
C ARG A 74 8.29 2.06 3.78
N VAL A 75 7.51 3.12 3.98
CA VAL A 75 6.13 3.03 4.42
C VAL A 75 5.19 3.39 3.26
N ILE A 76 4.26 2.50 2.96
CA ILE A 76 3.20 2.70 1.98
C ILE A 76 1.92 3.04 2.71
N GLY A 77 1.36 4.20 2.42
CA GLY A 77 0.03 4.60 2.87
C GLY A 77 -1.05 3.94 2.00
N LEU A 78 -2.07 3.40 2.64
CA LEU A 78 -3.26 2.86 2.00
C LEU A 78 -4.48 3.62 2.54
N THR A 79 -5.22 4.27 1.64
CA THR A 79 -6.49 4.91 1.99
C THR A 79 -7.63 4.23 1.24
N PHE A 80 -8.59 3.69 1.98
CA PHE A 80 -9.77 3.00 1.48
C PHE A 80 -10.92 4.00 1.31
N LYS A 81 -11.26 4.33 0.06
CA LYS A 81 -12.42 5.16 -0.26
C LYS A 81 -13.57 4.26 -0.67
N SER A 82 -14.71 4.34 0.01
CA SER A 82 -15.94 3.70 -0.45
C SER A 82 -16.65 4.60 -1.46
N ALA A 83 -16.66 4.20 -2.73
CA ALA A 83 -17.41 4.83 -3.80
C ALA A 83 -18.66 3.99 -4.11
N GLY A 84 -19.69 4.11 -3.28
CA GLY A 84 -20.93 3.34 -3.42
C GLY A 84 -20.73 1.85 -3.13
N SER A 85 -20.94 0.98 -4.12
CA SER A 85 -20.75 -0.48 -4.00
C SER A 85 -19.31 -0.95 -4.23
N HIS A 86 -18.40 -0.03 -4.58
CA HIS A 86 -17.01 -0.33 -4.88
C HIS A 86 -16.09 0.34 -3.87
N VAL A 87 -15.10 -0.41 -3.40
CA VAL A 87 -14.00 0.15 -2.61
C VAL A 87 -12.86 0.49 -3.57
N VAL A 88 -12.35 1.70 -3.45
CA VAL A 88 -11.16 2.22 -4.12
C VAL A 88 -10.03 2.24 -3.11
N VAL A 89 -8.89 1.65 -3.45
CA VAL A 89 -7.68 1.75 -2.62
C VAL A 89 -6.76 2.78 -3.25
N VAL A 90 -6.44 3.81 -2.48
CA VAL A 90 -5.47 4.83 -2.84
C VAL A 90 -4.14 4.47 -2.22
N LEU A 91 -3.10 4.32 -3.04
CA LEU A 91 -1.74 4.02 -2.58
C LEU A 91 -0.84 5.24 -2.71
N GLU A 92 -0.07 5.50 -1.67
CA GLU A 92 0.93 6.55 -1.62
C GLU A 92 2.22 6.08 -0.95
N LEU A 93 3.35 6.63 -1.36
CA LEU A 93 4.61 6.44 -0.67
C LEU A 93 4.68 7.51 0.42
N LEU A 94 4.62 7.09 1.68
CA LEU A 94 4.75 8.03 2.78
C LEU A 94 6.22 8.39 2.96
N PRO A 95 6.54 9.65 3.32
CA PRO A 95 7.88 9.97 3.75
C PRO A 95 8.26 9.07 4.92
N PRO A 96 9.54 8.69 5.08
CA PRO A 96 9.98 8.05 6.32
C PRO A 96 9.48 8.92 7.47
N GLU A 97 8.90 8.32 8.52
CA GLU A 97 8.56 9.05 9.73
C GLU A 97 9.86 9.66 10.25
N THR A 98 10.10 10.93 9.92
CA THR A 98 11.07 11.75 10.61
C THR A 98 10.45 11.91 11.98
N ASP A 99 10.87 11.04 12.90
CA ASP A 99 10.78 11.24 14.34
C ASP A 99 11.12 12.72 14.58
N ASN A 100 10.09 13.53 14.79
CA ASN A 100 10.26 14.94 15.07
C ASN A 100 10.57 14.97 16.58
N PRO A 101 11.81 15.32 17.00
CA PRO A 101 12.22 15.27 18.39
C PRO A 101 11.45 16.23 19.29
#